data_AF-A0A6N9VI23-F1
#
_entry.id   AF-A0A6N9VI23-F1
#
_cell.length_a   1.000
_cell.length_b   1.000
_cell.length_c   1.000
_cell.angle_alpha   90.00
_cell.angle_beta   90.00
_cell.angle_gamma   90.00
#
_symmetry.space_group_name_H-M   'P 1'
#
loop_
_entity.id
_entity.type
_entity.pdbx_description
1 polymer ?
#
loop_
_entity_poly.entity_id
_entity_poly.type
_entity_poly.pdbx_seq_one_letter_code
_entity_poly.pdbx_strand_id
1 'polypeptide(L)' 'SVRAPSADAAVRWAADCRAAGVAVGCFRPPSVPDGISRLRLTARADLTEEQIGAAVATVLSTAPRQAVAPVS' A
#
# COMPACT_ATOMS: atom_id res chain seq x y z
N SER A 1 -6.68 -5.57 -0.19
CA SER A 1 -5.85 -4.54 -0.84
C SER A 1 -6.16 -3.18 -0.25
N VAL A 2 -5.21 -2.25 -0.21
CA VAL A 2 -5.42 -0.88 0.29
C VAL A 2 -5.27 0.12 -0.85
N ARG A 3 -6.19 1.10 -0.95
CA ARG A 3 -6.23 2.05 -2.06
C ARG A 3 -5.16 3.11 -1.90
N ALA A 4 -4.49 3.44 -3.00
CA ALA A 4 -3.57 4.56 -3.09
C ALA A 4 -4.27 5.75 -3.76
N PRO A 5 -3.88 7.00 -3.45
CA PRO A 5 -4.51 8.18 -4.02
C PRO A 5 -4.17 8.40 -5.51
N SER A 6 -3.07 7.81 -6.01
CA SER A 6 -2.68 7.84 -7.42
C SER A 6 -1.77 6.65 -7.78
N ALA A 7 -1.51 6.46 -9.07
CA ALA A 7 -0.61 5.42 -9.56
C ALA A 7 0.85 5.66 -9.12
N ASP A 8 1.30 6.92 -9.09
CA ASP A 8 2.63 7.28 -8.61
C ASP A 8 2.75 7.06 -7.10
N ALA A 9 1.73 7.51 -6.34
CA ALA A 9 1.68 7.29 -4.90
C ALA A 9 1.67 5.80 -4.54
N ALA A 10 1.02 4.95 -5.34
CA ALA A 10 1.06 3.50 -5.14
C ALA A 10 2.47 2.92 -5.29
N VAL A 11 3.23 3.37 -6.31
CA VAL A 11 4.61 2.92 -6.53
C VAL A 11 5.53 3.40 -5.41
N ARG A 12 5.42 4.68 -5.04
CA ARG A 12 6.21 5.25 -3.95
C ARG A 12 5.94 4.53 -2.64
N TRP A 13 4.67 4.32 -2.30
CA TRP A 13 4.28 3.61 -1.09
C TRP A 13 4.79 2.16 -1.09
N ALA A 14 4.72 1.44 -2.21
CA ALA A 14 5.29 0.10 -2.30
C ALA A 14 6.82 0.09 -2.10
N ALA A 15 7.52 1.11 -2.61
CA ALA A 15 8.95 1.27 -2.42
C ALA A 15 9.31 1.59 -0.96
N ASP A 16 8.54 2.47 -0.31
CA ASP A 16 8.73 2.86 1.09
C ASP A 16 8.47 1.67 2.03
N CYS A 17 7.40 0.89 1.79
CA CYS A 17 7.17 -0.39 2.47
C CYS A 17 8.38 -1.33 2.34
N ARG A 18 8.91 -1.47 1.12
CA ARG A 18 10.08 -2.34 0.85
C ARG A 18 11.33 -1.86 1.57
N ALA A 19 11.58 -0.55 1.59
CA ALA A 19 12.70 0.05 2.32
C ALA A 19 12.58 -0.19 3.84
N ALA A 20 11.35 -0.24 4.35
CA ALA A 20 11.04 -0.60 5.74
C ALA A 20 10.95 -2.12 5.99
N GLY A 21 11.33 -2.97 5.01
CA GLY A 21 11.41 -4.42 5.17
C GLY A 21 10.13 -5.20 4.85
N VAL A 22 9.08 -4.55 4.33
CA VAL A 22 7.80 -5.20 3.99
C VAL A 22 7.57 -5.17 2.48
N ALA A 23 7.56 -6.35 1.85
CA ALA A 23 7.25 -6.48 0.43
C ALA A 23 5.73 -6.55 0.20
N VAL A 24 5.24 -5.73 -0.73
CA VAL A 24 3.82 -5.68 -1.13
C VAL A 24 3.70 -5.70 -2.65
N GLY A 25 2.58 -6.22 -3.17
CA GLY A 25 2.23 -6.03 -4.57
C GLY A 25 1.73 -4.60 -4.81
N CYS A 26 1.93 -4.07 -6.01
CA CYS A 26 1.41 -2.76 -6.42
C CYS A 26 0.66 -2.91 -7.76
N PHE A 27 -0.65 -2.62 -7.75
CA PHE A 27 -1.49 -2.64 -8.94
C PHE A 27 -1.94 -1.24 -9.30
N ARG A 28 -1.88 -0.90 -10.58
CA ARG A 28 -2.15 0.44 -11.11
C ARG A 28 -2.65 0.35 -12.55
N PRO A 29 -3.34 1.38 -13.07
CA PRO A 29 -3.72 1.44 -14.47
C PRO A 29 -2.50 1.35 -15.39
N PRO A 30 -2.63 0.75 -16.59
CA PRO A 30 -3.87 0.22 -17.18
C PRO A 30 -4.26 -1.20 -16.71
N SER A 31 -3.44 -1.85 -15.89
CA SER A 31 -3.64 -3.26 -15.50
C SER A 31 -4.79 -3.50 -14.52
N VAL A 32 -5.39 -2.44 -13.95
CA VAL A 32 -6.60 -2.51 -13.11
C VAL A 32 -7.77 -1.87 -13.86
N PRO A 33 -8.81 -2.64 -14.25
CA PRO A 33 -9.92 -2.12 -15.06
C PRO A 33 -10.74 -1.01 -14.39
N ASP A 34 -10.78 -0.98 -13.06
CA ASP A 34 -11.50 0.04 -12.29
C ASP A 34 -10.74 1.36 -12.15
N GLY A 35 -9.54 1.46 -12.73
CA GLY A 35 -8.72 2.67 -12.69
C GLY A 35 -8.07 2.98 -11.32
N ILE A 36 -8.38 2.22 -10.26
CA ILE A 36 -7.97 2.56 -8.89
C ILE A 36 -6.69 1.81 -8.52
N SER A 37 -5.62 2.59 -8.30
CA SER A 37 -4.33 2.09 -7.85
C SER A 37 -4.38 1.61 -6.39
N ARG A 38 -3.67 0.52 -6.07
CA ARG A 38 -3.71 -0.12 -4.75
C ARG A 38 -2.47 -0.95 -4.44
N LEU A 39 -2.16 -1.11 -3.15
CA LEU A 39 -1.27 -2.16 -2.69
C LEU A 39 -2.05 -3.47 -2.50
N ARG A 40 -1.43 -4.59 -2.90
CA ARG A 40 -1.89 -5.96 -2.64
C ARG A 40 -1.07 -6.53 -1.50
N LEU A 41 -1.77 -6.87 -0.41
CA LEU A 41 -1.23 -7.60 0.73
C LEU A 41 -1.55 -9.08 0.53
N THR A 42 -0.58 -9.95 0.75
CA THR A 42 -0.73 -11.41 0.64
C THR A 42 -0.50 -12.02 2.01
N ALA A 43 -1.57 -12.54 2.62
CA ALA A 43 -1.46 -13.29 3.86
C ALA A 43 -0.91 -14.70 3.59
N ARG A 44 -0.18 -15.24 4.55
CA ARG A 44 0.27 -16.64 4.56
C ARG A 44 -0.12 -17.26 5.90
N ALA A 45 -0.40 -18.57 5.90
CA ALA A 45 -0.85 -19.28 7.09
C ALA A 45 0.23 -19.43 8.17
N ASP A 46 1.50 -19.24 7.81
CA ASP A 46 2.66 -19.32 8.70
C ASP A 46 3.02 -17.97 9.35
N LEU A 47 2.24 -16.91 9.11
CA LEU A 47 2.48 -15.62 9.75
C LEU A 47 1.94 -15.60 11.18
N THR A 48 2.78 -15.16 12.12
CA THR A 48 2.36 -14.91 13.48
C THR A 48 1.58 -13.59 13.59
N GLU A 49 0.78 -13.43 14.65
CA GLU A 49 0.07 -12.17 14.92
C GLU A 49 1.03 -10.98 15.01
N GLU A 50 2.21 -11.18 15.59
CA GLU A 50 3.23 -10.14 15.73
C GLU A 50 3.83 -9.72 14.37
N GLN A 51 4.07 -10.68 13.48
CA GLN A 51 4.50 -10.39 12.10
C GLN A 51 3.43 -9.63 11.32
N ILE A 52 2.16 -10.00 11.50
CA ILE A 52 1.02 -9.29 10.90
C ILE A 52 0.94 -7.86 11.46
N GLY A 53 1.05 -7.69 12.77
CA GLY A 53 1.04 -6.40 13.44
C GLY A 53 2.16 -5.48 12.94
N ALA A 54 3.39 -5.99 12.86
CA ALA A 54 4.54 -5.24 12.35
C ALA A 54 4.35 -4.85 10.86
N ALA A 55 3.83 -5.75 10.04
CA ALA A 55 3.54 -5.46 8.63
C ALA A 55 2.45 -4.37 8.49
N VAL A 56 1.37 -4.45 9.26
CA VAL A 56 0.30 -3.43 9.27
C VAL A 56 0.85 -2.09 9.73
N ALA A 57 1.61 -2.05 10.82
CA ALA A 57 2.22 -0.82 11.33
C ALA A 57 3.14 -0.17 10.28
N THR A 58 3.93 -0.97 9.56
CA THR A 58 4.80 -0.50 8.48
C THR A 58 4.00 0.07 7.31
N VAL A 59 2.94 -0.61 6.87
CA VAL A 59 2.07 -0.13 5.78
C VAL A 59 1.41 1.20 6.17
N LEU A 60 0.96 1.34 7.41
CA LEU A 60 0.36 2.58 7.91
C LEU A 60 1.39 3.72 8.04
N SER A 61 2.58 3.45 8.57
CA SER A 61 3.60 4.48 8.80
C SER A 61 4.21 5.02 7.50
N THR A 62 4.21 4.21 6.44
CA THR A 62 4.70 4.57 5.10
C THR A 62 3.59 5.08 4.18
N ALA A 63 2.35 5.19 4.66
CA ALA A 63 1.22 5.59 3.84
C ALA A 63 1.41 6.99 3.26
N PRO A 64 0.99 7.23 2.00
CA PRO A 64 1.00 8.57 1.42
C PRO A 64 0.19 9.51 2.31
N ARG A 65 0.78 10.65 2.67
CA ARG A 65 0.03 11.73 3.33
C ARG A 65 -1.10 12.13 2.38
N GLN A 66 -2.35 12.04 2.83
CA GLN A 66 -3.46 12.57 2.05
C GLN A 66 -3.25 14.08 1.93
N ALA A 67 -3.11 14.58 0.70
CA ALA A 67 -3.44 15.97 0.45
C ALA A 67 -4.95 16.07 0.60
N VAL A 68 -5.42 16.80 1.61
CA VAL A 68 -6.82 17.20 1.67
C VAL A 68 -7.05 18.08 0.44
N ALA A 69 -7.80 17.58 -0.54
CA ALA A 69 -8.24 18.43 -1.64
C ALA A 69 -9.16 19.51 -1.03
N PRO A 70 -8.95 20.81 -1.31
CA PRO A 70 -9.89 21.82 -0.87
C PRO A 70 -11.26 21.51 -1.48
N VAL A 71 -12.29 21.44 -0.62
CA VAL A 71 -13.68 21.31 -1.06
C VAL A 71 -14.02 22.61 -1.79
N SER A 72 -14.41 22.51 -3.07
CA SER A 72 -14.93 23.65 -3.84
C SER A 72 -16.32 24.06 -3.35
#